data_AF-A0A813JVB7-F1
#
_entry.id   AF-A0A813JVB7-F1
#
_cell.length_a   1.000
_cell.length_b   1.000
_cell.length_c   1.000
_cell.angle_alpha   90.00
_cell.angle_beta   90.00
_cell.angle_gamma   90.00
#
_symmetry.space_group_name_H-M   'P 1'
#
loop_
_entity.id
_entity.type
_entity.pdbx_description
1 polymer ?
#
loop_
_entity_poly.entity_id
_entity_poly.type
_entity_poly.pdbx_seq_one_letter_code
_entity_poly.pdbx_strand_id
1 'polypeptide(L)'
;MESVETLEAAITESQCEVIFNLAGLYAWWAPDNGSFRRANVDSVRNLLAAITNVQSDPAPRSLPKLIHVSTVLAYGRTSGGLTPETAFTEASPAGPCSSAYAASKAEGDRLALAAFQAREVSGCILYLACCLGADHKLVDPRRDVMRIAELISGSVPATITSDTIFTYVHVRDAAEAITRAAELRGNDGERYLVGDQRLRTQEYYVLLAEVSGTPAPRFEVPGWAALGWARLSSFVATSTPPVAPADLVRTAVAGTLLFDAAKSKTELRMSYTPVRQAIEEAVALIRAERAQQGKL
;
A
#
# COMPACT_ATOMS: atom_id res chain seq x y z
N MET A 1 2.28 12.95 15.47
CA MET A 1 1.84 13.45 14.15
C MET A 1 2.40 14.84 14.03
N GLU A 2 2.90 15.20 12.85
CA GLU A 2 3.39 16.55 12.57
C GLU A 2 2.23 17.55 12.72
N SER A 3 2.49 18.68 13.38
CA SER A 3 1.52 19.78 13.43
C SER A 3 1.56 20.56 12.11
N VAL A 4 0.56 21.41 11.89
CA VAL A 4 0.51 22.27 10.70
C VAL A 4 1.72 23.21 10.67
N GLU A 5 2.07 23.79 11.81
CA GLU A 5 3.18 24.74 11.94
C GLU A 5 4.53 24.10 11.60
N THR A 6 4.79 22.86 12.04
CA THR A 6 6.02 22.15 11.70
C THR A 6 6.11 21.86 10.19
N LEU A 7 4.99 21.50 9.57
CA LEU A 7 4.93 21.25 8.12
C LEU A 7 5.12 22.54 7.32
N GLU A 8 4.52 23.65 7.75
CA GLU A 8 4.72 24.97 7.13
C GLU A 8 6.17 25.42 7.17
N ALA A 9 6.84 25.25 8.32
CA ALA A 9 8.25 25.55 8.48
C ALA A 9 9.09 24.69 7.52
N ALA A 10 8.85 23.37 7.48
CA ALA A 10 9.58 22.46 6.59
C ALA A 10 9.40 22.80 5.10
N ILE A 11 8.18 23.12 4.67
CA ILE A 11 7.88 23.53 3.28
C ILE A 11 8.59 24.85 2.97
N THR A 12 8.54 25.82 3.88
CA THR A 12 9.14 27.14 3.71
C THR A 12 10.67 27.09 3.65
N GLU A 13 11.30 26.37 4.58
CA GLU A 13 12.75 26.27 4.69
C GLU A 13 13.37 25.49 3.53
N SER A 14 12.70 24.41 3.09
CA SER A 14 13.20 23.57 2.00
C SER A 14 13.05 24.22 0.63
N GLN A 15 12.10 25.15 0.46
CA GLN A 15 11.70 25.70 -0.84
C GLN A 15 11.44 24.59 -1.89
N CYS A 16 10.87 23.47 -1.44
CA CYS A 16 10.71 22.30 -2.29
C CYS A 16 9.73 22.54 -3.46
N GLU A 17 10.03 21.96 -4.62
CA GLU A 17 9.15 21.99 -5.79
C GLU A 17 8.12 20.85 -5.79
N VAL A 18 8.39 19.80 -5.01
CA VAL A 18 7.57 18.59 -4.93
C VAL A 18 7.53 18.11 -3.49
N ILE A 19 6.34 17.72 -3.02
CA ILE A 19 6.13 17.04 -1.74
C ILE A 19 5.68 15.61 -2.04
N PHE A 20 6.41 14.63 -1.52
CA PHE A 20 6.00 13.22 -1.57
C PHE A 20 5.34 12.82 -0.26
N ASN A 21 4.02 12.66 -0.26
CA ASN A 21 3.30 12.15 0.90
C ASN A 21 3.24 10.61 0.86
N LEU A 22 4.26 10.00 1.45
CA LEU A 22 4.38 8.55 1.65
C LEU A 22 3.93 8.11 3.06
N ALA A 23 3.45 9.05 3.88
CA ALA A 23 3.10 8.78 5.27
C ALA A 23 1.89 7.85 5.34
N GLY A 24 2.00 6.81 6.15
CA GLY A 24 0.90 5.92 6.44
C GLY A 24 1.32 4.78 7.34
N LEU A 25 0.38 4.27 8.13
CA LEU A 25 0.56 3.05 8.90
C LEU A 25 0.19 1.86 8.01
N TYR A 26 1.18 1.29 7.31
CA TYR A 26 1.02 0.09 6.49
C TYR A 26 1.13 -1.16 7.38
N ALA A 27 0.01 -1.57 7.96
CA ALA A 27 -0.07 -2.72 8.86
C ALA A 27 -1.46 -3.36 8.81
N TRP A 28 -1.51 -4.68 9.09
CA TRP A 28 -2.78 -5.42 9.23
C TRP A 28 -3.40 -5.30 10.62
N TRP A 29 -2.71 -4.65 11.55
CA TRP A 29 -3.16 -4.51 12.93
C TRP A 29 -2.53 -3.28 13.57
N ALA A 30 -3.29 -2.62 14.44
CA ALA A 30 -2.80 -1.59 15.33
C ALA A 30 -3.47 -1.78 16.71
N PRO A 31 -2.76 -1.49 17.82
CA PRO A 31 -3.33 -1.60 19.16
C PRO A 31 -4.48 -0.60 19.40
N ASP A 32 -4.47 0.52 18.67
CA ASP A 32 -5.52 1.52 18.68
C ASP A 32 -6.03 1.76 17.25
N ASN A 33 -7.34 1.55 17.04
CA ASN A 33 -8.03 1.80 15.78
C ASN A 33 -7.91 3.26 15.33
N GLY A 34 -7.75 4.20 16.27
CA GLY A 34 -7.50 5.62 15.97
C GLY A 34 -6.16 5.87 15.26
N SER A 35 -5.20 4.94 15.35
CA SER A 35 -3.87 5.09 14.76
C SER A 35 -3.92 5.22 13.25
N PHE A 36 -4.78 4.44 12.58
CA PHE A 36 -4.95 4.52 11.13
C PHE A 36 -5.53 5.87 10.70
N ARG A 37 -6.58 6.35 11.38
CA ARG A 37 -7.17 7.67 11.07
C ARG A 37 -6.20 8.80 11.30
N ARG A 38 -5.46 8.78 12.41
CA ARG A 38 -4.40 9.76 12.69
C ARG A 38 -3.36 9.78 11.55
N ALA A 39 -2.79 8.62 11.23
CA ALA A 39 -1.75 8.52 10.21
C ALA A 39 -2.23 8.87 8.79
N ASN A 40 -3.45 8.47 8.40
CA ASN A 40 -3.90 8.52 7.02
C ASN A 40 -4.90 9.66 6.72
N VAL A 41 -5.57 10.22 7.74
CA VAL A 41 -6.58 11.28 7.57
C VAL A 41 -6.09 12.59 8.16
N ASP A 42 -5.77 12.59 9.45
CA ASP A 42 -5.37 13.83 10.14
C ASP A 42 -4.05 14.37 9.59
N SER A 43 -3.10 13.48 9.29
CA SER A 43 -1.82 13.87 8.66
C SER A 43 -2.01 14.47 7.25
N VAL A 44 -2.97 13.96 6.47
CA VAL A 44 -3.30 14.53 5.15
C VAL A 44 -3.96 15.90 5.32
N ARG A 45 -4.90 16.04 6.26
CA ARG A 45 -5.55 17.32 6.56
C ARG A 45 -4.52 18.39 6.96
N ASN A 46 -3.59 18.03 7.85
CA ASN A 46 -2.55 18.95 8.30
C ASN A 46 -1.61 19.35 7.16
N LEU A 47 -1.22 18.39 6.31
CA LEU A 47 -0.37 18.67 5.16
C LEU A 47 -1.04 19.61 4.15
N LEU A 48 -2.31 19.37 3.81
CA LEU A 48 -3.05 20.24 2.90
C LEU A 48 -3.19 21.65 3.49
N ALA A 49 -3.52 21.76 4.78
CA ALA A 49 -3.60 23.05 5.46
C ALA A 49 -2.26 23.81 5.41
N ALA A 50 -1.14 23.12 5.67
CA ALA A 50 0.19 23.72 5.62
C ALA A 50 0.55 24.23 4.22
N ILE A 51 0.25 23.45 3.17
CA ILE A 51 0.48 23.86 1.77
C ILE A 51 -0.35 25.12 1.44
N THR A 52 -1.64 25.12 1.78
CA THR A 52 -2.54 26.25 1.54
C THR A 52 -2.14 27.52 2.30
N ASN A 53 -1.64 27.37 3.53
CA ASN A 53 -1.16 28.50 4.33
C ASN A 53 0.11 29.09 3.73
N VAL A 54 1.08 28.26 3.33
CA VAL A 54 2.30 28.73 2.63
C VAL A 54 1.96 29.38 1.29
N GLN A 55 0.95 28.89 0.58
CA GLN A 55 0.47 29.49 -0.67
C GLN A 55 -0.13 30.89 -0.50
N SER A 56 -0.67 31.18 0.68
CA SER A 56 -1.30 32.47 0.97
C SER A 56 -0.29 33.55 1.35
N ASP A 57 0.99 33.19 1.57
CA ASP A 57 2.09 34.12 1.83
C ASP A 57 2.39 34.95 0.55
N PRO A 58 2.46 36.30 0.64
CA PRO A 58 2.74 37.16 -0.51
C PRO A 58 4.15 37.01 -1.10
N ALA A 59 5.06 36.27 -0.46
CA ALA A 59 6.40 36.02 -1.00
C ALA A 59 6.35 35.24 -2.34
N PRO A 60 7.15 35.62 -3.37
CA PRO A 60 7.16 34.92 -4.65
C PRO A 60 7.75 33.51 -4.48
N ARG A 61 6.89 32.49 -4.46
CA ARG A 61 7.28 31.08 -4.36
C ARG A 61 6.45 30.24 -5.31
N SER A 62 7.09 29.26 -5.94
CA SER A 62 6.39 28.20 -6.67
C SER A 62 5.73 27.26 -5.68
N LEU A 63 4.46 26.91 -5.93
CA LEU A 63 3.77 25.95 -5.10
C LEU A 63 4.31 24.54 -5.33
N PRO A 64 4.60 23.78 -4.27
CA PRO A 64 5.04 22.42 -4.43
C PRO A 64 3.91 21.57 -5.01
N LYS A 65 4.25 20.73 -5.98
CA LYS A 65 3.35 19.69 -6.46
C LYS A 65 3.28 18.56 -5.43
N LEU A 66 2.07 18.19 -5.00
CA LEU A 66 1.85 17.13 -4.03
C LEU A 66 1.64 15.77 -4.72
N ILE A 67 2.53 14.81 -4.43
CA ILE A 67 2.40 13.43 -4.86
C ILE A 67 1.89 12.60 -3.67
N HIS A 68 0.59 12.33 -3.67
CA HIS A 68 -0.05 11.55 -2.61
C HIS A 68 0.00 10.06 -2.93
N VAL A 69 0.58 9.26 -2.03
CA VAL A 69 0.66 7.81 -2.23
C VAL A 69 -0.38 7.11 -1.37
N SER A 70 -1.23 6.35 -2.05
CA SER A 70 -2.27 5.52 -1.49
C SER A 70 -2.13 4.07 -1.94
N THR A 71 -3.14 3.27 -1.67
CA THR A 71 -3.21 1.84 -1.94
C THR A 71 -4.49 1.52 -2.67
N VAL A 72 -4.44 0.56 -3.59
CA VAL A 72 -5.64 0.04 -4.27
C VAL A 72 -6.73 -0.44 -3.32
N LEU A 73 -6.38 -0.79 -2.07
CA LEU A 73 -7.35 -1.15 -1.03
C LEU A 73 -8.34 -0.01 -0.70
N ALA A 74 -7.98 1.25 -0.96
CA ALA A 74 -8.84 2.40 -0.75
C ALA A 74 -10.07 2.43 -1.68
N TYR A 75 -10.02 1.71 -2.81
CA TYR A 75 -11.20 1.52 -3.67
C TYR A 75 -12.23 0.55 -3.05
N GLY A 76 -11.84 -0.22 -2.04
CA GLY A 76 -12.72 -1.20 -1.40
C GLY A 76 -13.16 -2.31 -2.34
N ARG A 77 -14.32 -2.91 -2.06
CA ARG A 77 -14.92 -3.98 -2.87
C ARG A 77 -15.68 -3.38 -4.05
N THR A 78 -14.97 -3.09 -5.13
CA THR A 78 -15.56 -2.57 -6.37
C THR A 78 -16.52 -3.58 -7.00
N SER A 79 -17.47 -3.11 -7.81
CA SER A 79 -18.37 -3.99 -8.58
C SER A 79 -17.65 -4.73 -9.73
N GLY A 80 -16.45 -4.28 -10.10
CA GLY A 80 -15.49 -4.97 -10.98
C GLY A 80 -14.29 -5.50 -10.19
N GLY A 81 -13.29 -6.02 -10.90
CA GLY A 81 -12.05 -6.54 -10.33
C GLY A 81 -12.13 -8.02 -9.94
N LEU A 82 -13.09 -8.77 -10.47
CA LEU A 82 -13.22 -10.21 -10.23
C LEU A 82 -12.50 -11.04 -11.29
N THR A 83 -12.42 -10.52 -12.51
CA THR A 83 -11.77 -11.13 -13.67
C THR A 83 -10.95 -10.08 -14.43
N PRO A 84 -10.03 -10.47 -15.33
CA PRO A 84 -9.31 -9.53 -16.18
C PRO A 84 -10.22 -8.60 -17.00
N GLU A 85 -11.35 -9.10 -17.48
CA GLU A 85 -12.32 -8.36 -18.31
C GLU A 85 -13.15 -7.36 -17.49
N THR A 86 -13.24 -7.58 -16.18
CA THR A 86 -13.98 -6.73 -15.26
C THR A 86 -13.07 -5.87 -14.39
N ALA A 87 -11.75 -5.88 -14.64
CA ALA A 87 -10.76 -5.14 -13.87
C ALA A 87 -11.16 -3.67 -13.69
N PHE A 88 -11.08 -3.16 -12.47
CA PHE A 88 -11.48 -1.78 -12.21
C PHE A 88 -10.43 -0.79 -12.73
N THR A 89 -10.86 0.44 -13.00
CA THR A 89 -10.01 1.55 -13.46
C THR A 89 -10.11 2.70 -12.46
N GLU A 90 -9.36 3.77 -12.68
CA GLU A 90 -9.49 4.99 -11.87
C GLU A 90 -10.90 5.60 -11.93
N ALA A 91 -11.64 5.35 -13.01
CA ALA A 91 -13.01 5.82 -13.17
C ALA A 91 -14.05 4.97 -12.42
N SER A 92 -13.67 3.77 -11.96
CA SER A 92 -14.59 2.88 -11.26
C SER A 92 -15.02 3.48 -9.92
N PRO A 93 -16.31 3.33 -9.55
CA PRO A 93 -16.80 3.80 -8.26
C PRO A 93 -16.17 2.98 -7.12
N ALA A 94 -15.82 3.66 -6.02
CA ALA A 94 -15.36 2.99 -4.82
C ALA A 94 -16.50 2.17 -4.18
N GLY A 95 -16.13 1.01 -3.64
CA GLY A 95 -17.03 0.13 -2.91
C GLY A 95 -16.79 0.16 -1.40
N PRO A 96 -17.51 -0.68 -0.62
CA PRO A 96 -17.32 -0.76 0.81
C PRO A 96 -15.91 -1.26 1.15
N CYS A 97 -15.22 -0.53 2.02
CA CYS A 97 -13.89 -0.89 2.50
C CYS A 97 -13.95 -2.13 3.40
N SER A 98 -12.95 -3.00 3.28
CA SER A 98 -12.91 -4.29 4.00
C SER A 98 -12.08 -4.26 5.29
N SER A 99 -11.38 -3.16 5.55
CA SER A 99 -10.51 -2.97 6.72
C SER A 99 -10.53 -1.53 7.21
N ALA A 100 -10.15 -1.31 8.47
CA ALA A 100 -10.04 0.04 9.04
C ALA A 100 -8.91 0.83 8.34
N TYR A 101 -7.82 0.14 8.00
CA TYR A 101 -6.75 0.69 7.18
C TYR A 101 -7.27 1.20 5.82
N ALA A 102 -7.97 0.36 5.05
CA ALA A 102 -8.54 0.74 3.75
C ALA A 102 -9.49 1.94 3.87
N ALA A 103 -10.39 1.91 4.86
CA ALA A 103 -11.34 3.01 5.10
C ALA A 103 -10.63 4.33 5.42
N SER A 104 -9.57 4.29 6.24
CA SER A 104 -8.79 5.48 6.58
C SER A 104 -8.00 6.04 5.39
N LYS A 105 -7.45 5.18 4.52
CA LYS A 105 -6.78 5.62 3.28
C LYS A 105 -7.77 6.24 2.32
N ALA A 106 -8.93 5.62 2.10
CA ALA A 106 -10.00 6.17 1.27
C ALA A 106 -10.50 7.53 1.76
N GLU A 107 -10.48 7.77 3.07
CA GLU A 107 -10.82 9.07 3.65
C GLU A 107 -9.76 10.13 3.43
N GLY A 108 -8.48 9.81 3.64
CA GLY A 108 -7.37 10.70 3.27
C GLY A 108 -7.36 11.04 1.78
N ASP A 109 -7.56 10.04 0.92
CA ASP A 109 -7.60 10.21 -0.53
C ASP A 109 -8.70 11.17 -0.97
N ARG A 110 -9.87 11.11 -0.33
CA ARG A 110 -10.97 12.06 -0.60
C ARG A 110 -10.61 13.50 -0.26
N LEU A 111 -9.85 13.73 0.82
CA LEU A 111 -9.38 15.07 1.18
C LEU A 111 -8.39 15.60 0.13
N ALA A 112 -7.39 14.78 -0.24
CA ALA A 112 -6.40 15.16 -1.25
C ALA A 112 -7.06 15.40 -2.62
N LEU A 113 -7.95 14.51 -3.06
CA LEU A 113 -8.64 14.64 -4.33
C LEU A 113 -9.53 15.88 -4.37
N ALA A 114 -10.23 16.21 -3.28
CA ALA A 114 -11.04 17.42 -3.20
C ALA A 114 -10.18 18.70 -3.35
N ALA A 115 -9.02 18.77 -2.67
CA ALA A 115 -8.09 19.88 -2.79
C ALA A 115 -7.54 20.03 -4.22
N PHE A 116 -7.22 18.91 -4.89
CA PHE A 116 -6.75 18.92 -6.27
C PHE A 116 -7.84 19.38 -7.25
N GLN A 117 -9.07 18.89 -7.08
CA GLN A 117 -10.21 19.28 -7.93
C GLN A 117 -10.60 20.75 -7.74
N ALA A 118 -10.51 21.26 -6.52
CA ALA A 118 -10.71 22.67 -6.20
C ALA A 118 -9.57 23.58 -6.67
N ARG A 119 -8.46 23.00 -7.17
CA ARG A 119 -7.21 23.70 -7.53
C ARG A 119 -6.59 24.47 -6.37
N GLU A 120 -6.84 24.01 -5.15
CA GLU A 120 -6.22 24.55 -3.94
C GLU A 120 -4.78 24.05 -3.81
N VAL A 121 -4.52 22.84 -4.28
CA VAL A 121 -3.18 22.22 -4.30
C VAL A 121 -2.96 21.58 -5.67
N SER A 122 -1.80 21.79 -6.28
CA SER A 122 -1.38 21.04 -7.48
C SER A 122 -0.87 19.67 -7.06
N GLY A 123 -1.26 18.60 -7.75
CA GLY A 123 -0.86 17.25 -7.35
C GLY A 123 -1.70 16.13 -7.94
N CYS A 124 -1.29 14.89 -7.66
CA CYS A 124 -1.96 13.68 -8.12
C CYS A 124 -1.90 12.56 -7.07
N ILE A 125 -2.69 11.51 -7.25
CA ILE A 125 -2.71 10.34 -6.36
C ILE A 125 -2.21 9.08 -7.06
N LEU A 126 -1.28 8.36 -6.45
CA LEU A 126 -0.86 7.03 -6.91
C LEU A 126 -1.40 5.96 -5.98
N TYR A 127 -2.12 5.00 -6.53
CA TYR A 127 -2.67 3.85 -5.82
C TYR A 127 -1.78 2.64 -6.09
N LEU A 128 -0.91 2.33 -5.13
CA LEU A 128 0.02 1.22 -5.26
C LEU A 128 -0.68 -0.12 -5.00
N ALA A 129 -0.31 -1.11 -5.79
CA ALA A 129 -0.62 -2.53 -5.57
C ALA A 129 0.20 -3.10 -4.40
N CYS A 130 0.19 -4.43 -4.22
CA CYS A 130 1.02 -5.10 -3.22
C CYS A 130 2.52 -4.94 -3.57
N CYS A 131 3.22 -4.03 -2.87
CA CYS A 131 4.64 -3.77 -3.10
C CYS A 131 5.54 -4.89 -2.56
N LEU A 132 6.36 -5.47 -3.44
CA LEU A 132 7.35 -6.50 -3.14
C LEU A 132 8.76 -6.06 -3.56
N GLY A 133 9.80 -6.64 -2.97
CA GLY A 133 11.20 -6.35 -3.28
C GLY A 133 12.07 -6.35 -2.04
N ALA A 134 13.38 -6.19 -2.23
CA ALA A 134 14.31 -5.99 -1.12
C ALA A 134 13.95 -4.70 -0.35
N ASP A 135 13.59 -4.85 0.92
CA ASP A 135 13.18 -3.76 1.79
C ASP A 135 13.58 -4.11 3.24
N HIS A 136 14.18 -3.16 3.96
CA HIS A 136 14.60 -3.36 5.34
C HIS A 136 13.43 -3.70 6.27
N LYS A 137 12.17 -3.46 5.89
CA LYS A 137 11.00 -3.87 6.67
C LYS A 137 10.89 -5.39 6.79
N LEU A 138 11.49 -6.13 5.86
CA LEU A 138 11.42 -7.60 5.83
C LEU A 138 12.21 -8.26 6.97
N VAL A 139 13.13 -7.53 7.61
CA VAL A 139 13.85 -8.04 8.80
C VAL A 139 13.09 -7.83 10.11
N ASP A 140 12.02 -7.04 10.09
CA ASP A 140 11.13 -6.84 11.24
C ASP A 140 9.80 -7.57 10.98
N PRO A 141 9.51 -8.68 11.70
CA PRO A 141 8.26 -9.42 11.53
C PRO A 141 6.99 -8.55 11.71
N ARG A 142 7.07 -7.43 12.44
CA ARG A 142 5.93 -6.51 12.63
C ARG A 142 5.66 -5.64 11.41
N ARG A 143 6.64 -5.50 10.52
CA ARG A 143 6.59 -4.64 9.32
C ARG A 143 6.62 -5.44 8.01
N ASP A 144 6.88 -6.75 8.07
CA ASP A 144 6.74 -7.67 6.95
C ASP A 144 5.26 -8.04 6.70
N VAL A 145 4.53 -7.09 6.12
CA VAL A 145 3.08 -7.17 5.85
C VAL A 145 2.74 -8.32 4.89
N MET A 146 3.69 -8.75 4.06
CA MET A 146 3.57 -9.86 3.11
C MET A 146 4.03 -11.21 3.67
N ARG A 147 4.52 -11.21 4.92
CA ARG A 147 4.96 -12.40 5.70
C ARG A 147 6.03 -13.23 5.00
N ILE A 148 6.84 -12.63 4.13
CA ILE A 148 7.89 -13.32 3.36
C ILE A 148 8.85 -14.04 4.31
N ALA A 149 9.31 -13.38 5.37
CA ALA A 149 10.28 -13.92 6.31
C ALA A 149 9.77 -15.17 7.05
N GLU A 150 8.50 -15.18 7.45
CA GLU A 150 7.84 -16.31 8.10
C GLU A 150 7.56 -17.47 7.14
N LEU A 151 7.22 -17.14 5.88
CA LEU A 151 7.00 -18.14 4.84
C LEU A 151 8.29 -18.89 4.51
N ILE A 152 9.40 -18.16 4.35
CA ILE A 152 10.70 -18.77 4.06
C ILE A 152 11.39 -19.35 5.30
N SER A 153 10.81 -19.24 6.51
CA SER A 153 11.21 -20.04 7.67
C SER A 153 10.37 -21.31 7.83
N GLY A 154 9.35 -21.53 6.99
CA GLY A 154 8.43 -22.66 7.11
C GLY A 154 7.47 -22.53 8.30
N SER A 155 7.29 -21.32 8.84
CA SER A 155 6.48 -21.07 10.04
C SER A 155 4.98 -20.88 9.76
N VAL A 156 4.57 -20.93 8.49
CA VAL A 156 3.18 -20.73 8.05
C VAL A 156 2.61 -22.07 7.55
N PRO A 157 1.82 -22.78 8.37
CA PRO A 157 1.33 -24.12 8.01
C PRO A 157 0.14 -24.10 7.04
N ALA A 158 -0.61 -22.99 6.98
CA ALA A 158 -1.84 -22.90 6.20
C ALA A 158 -2.02 -21.55 5.49
N THR A 159 -2.66 -21.59 4.32
CA THR A 159 -3.12 -20.43 3.56
C THR A 159 -4.57 -20.09 3.90
N ILE A 160 -5.01 -18.90 3.45
CA ILE A 160 -6.42 -18.51 3.44
C ILE A 160 -6.73 -18.04 2.02
N THR A 161 -7.89 -18.43 1.48
CA THR A 161 -8.39 -17.99 0.17
C THR A 161 -7.35 -18.14 -0.95
N SER A 162 -6.99 -19.39 -1.28
CA SER A 162 -5.95 -19.72 -2.26
C SER A 162 -6.22 -19.15 -3.65
N ASP A 163 -7.49 -19.02 -4.04
CA ASP A 163 -7.91 -18.51 -5.34
C ASP A 163 -8.02 -16.98 -5.44
N THR A 164 -7.90 -16.25 -4.33
CA THR A 164 -7.93 -14.77 -4.37
C THR A 164 -6.73 -14.27 -5.18
N ILE A 165 -6.98 -13.40 -6.16
CA ILE A 165 -5.92 -12.80 -6.97
C ILE A 165 -5.55 -11.43 -6.40
N PHE A 166 -4.25 -11.21 -6.24
CA PHE A 166 -3.69 -9.91 -5.90
C PHE A 166 -2.88 -9.37 -7.07
N THR A 167 -2.88 -8.06 -7.22
CA THR A 167 -1.95 -7.36 -8.10
C THR A 167 -0.75 -6.91 -7.28
N TYR A 168 0.44 -7.05 -7.85
CA TYR A 168 1.73 -6.79 -7.25
C TYR A 168 2.52 -5.78 -8.08
N VAL A 169 3.45 -5.10 -7.41
CA VAL A 169 4.38 -4.16 -8.01
C VAL A 169 5.75 -4.31 -7.35
N HIS A 170 6.82 -4.21 -8.13
CA HIS A 170 8.16 -4.16 -7.59
C HIS A 170 8.38 -2.82 -6.88
N VAL A 171 9.04 -2.81 -5.72
CA VAL A 171 9.22 -1.60 -4.89
C VAL A 171 9.95 -0.47 -5.65
N ARG A 172 10.89 -0.84 -6.53
CA ARG A 172 11.58 0.11 -7.42
C ARG A 172 10.65 0.67 -8.50
N ASP A 173 9.78 -0.14 -9.09
CA ASP A 173 8.78 0.35 -10.06
C ASP A 173 7.78 1.29 -9.39
N ALA A 174 7.42 1.02 -8.12
CA ALA A 174 6.56 1.92 -7.35
C ALA A 174 7.25 3.28 -7.13
N ALA A 175 8.53 3.27 -6.73
CA ALA A 175 9.32 4.50 -6.59
C ALA A 175 9.50 5.25 -7.92
N GLU A 176 9.70 4.51 -9.02
CA GLU A 176 9.78 5.06 -10.36
C GLU A 176 8.46 5.72 -10.78
N ALA A 177 7.31 5.05 -10.57
CA ALA A 177 6.00 5.63 -10.86
C ALA A 177 5.76 6.93 -10.07
N ILE A 178 6.11 6.95 -8.78
CA ILE A 178 6.02 8.13 -7.91
C ILE A 178 6.86 9.28 -8.47
N THR A 179 8.11 9.00 -8.86
CA THR A 179 9.04 10.00 -9.39
C THR A 179 8.56 10.54 -10.74
N ARG A 180 8.14 9.66 -11.65
CA ARG A 180 7.62 10.04 -12.97
C ARG A 180 6.33 10.84 -12.87
N ALA A 181 5.46 10.51 -11.92
CA ALA A 181 4.25 11.29 -11.66
C ALA A 181 4.56 12.70 -11.14
N ALA A 182 5.65 12.88 -10.39
CA ALA A 182 6.14 14.20 -10.00
C ALA A 182 6.57 15.04 -11.20
N GLU A 183 7.35 14.44 -12.09
CA GLU A 183 7.92 15.11 -13.27
C GLU A 183 6.89 15.38 -14.39
N LEU A 184 5.83 14.57 -14.47
CA LEU A 184 4.80 14.70 -15.50
C LEU A 184 4.03 16.01 -15.35
N ARG A 185 3.97 16.81 -16.41
CA ARG A 185 3.14 18.03 -16.44
C ARG A 185 1.71 17.70 -16.86
N GLY A 186 0.75 18.46 -16.34
CA GLY A 186 -0.65 18.36 -16.74
C GLY A 186 -1.40 17.17 -16.17
N ASN A 187 -0.89 16.54 -15.11
CA ASN A 187 -1.56 15.46 -14.39
C ASN A 187 -2.17 15.90 -13.04
N ASP A 188 -2.46 17.19 -12.88
CA ASP A 188 -3.08 17.71 -11.67
C ASP A 188 -4.50 17.19 -11.52
N GLY A 189 -4.83 16.66 -10.34
CA GLY A 189 -6.09 15.97 -10.07
C GLY A 189 -6.14 14.53 -10.58
N GLU A 190 -5.12 14.06 -11.30
CA GLU A 190 -5.11 12.71 -11.83
C GLU A 190 -4.88 11.65 -10.76
N ARG A 191 -5.33 10.45 -11.10
CA ARG A 191 -5.15 9.23 -10.32
C ARG A 191 -4.45 8.20 -11.19
N TYR A 192 -3.60 7.39 -10.57
CA TYR A 192 -2.84 6.33 -11.24
C TYR A 192 -2.89 5.04 -10.45
N LEU A 193 -3.33 3.96 -11.07
CA LEU A 193 -3.20 2.61 -10.54
C LEU A 193 -1.83 2.03 -10.92
N VAL A 194 -1.06 1.61 -9.93
CA VAL A 194 0.35 1.24 -10.11
C VAL A 194 0.60 -0.21 -9.70
N GLY A 195 0.84 -1.05 -10.69
CA GLY A 195 1.12 -2.48 -10.55
C GLY A 195 0.42 -3.28 -11.64
N ASP A 196 0.96 -4.44 -12.01
CA ASP A 196 0.46 -5.20 -13.16
C ASP A 196 0.70 -6.72 -13.05
N GLN A 197 1.52 -7.13 -12.10
CA GLN A 197 1.83 -8.54 -11.89
C GLN A 197 0.71 -9.19 -11.07
N ARG A 198 0.05 -10.21 -11.59
CA ARG A 198 -1.14 -10.80 -10.97
C ARG A 198 -0.85 -12.23 -10.57
N LEU A 199 -1.05 -12.56 -9.30
CA LEU A 199 -0.93 -13.93 -8.81
C LEU A 199 -2.11 -14.24 -7.90
N ARG A 200 -2.60 -15.47 -7.98
CA ARG A 200 -3.39 -16.07 -6.92
C ARG A 200 -2.54 -16.19 -5.65
N THR A 201 -3.18 -16.14 -4.50
CA THR A 201 -2.55 -16.38 -3.20
C THR A 201 -1.71 -17.67 -3.21
N GLN A 202 -2.23 -18.75 -3.80
CA GLN A 202 -1.48 -20.00 -3.93
C GLN A 202 -0.24 -19.87 -4.83
N GLU A 203 -0.35 -19.18 -5.97
CA GLU A 203 0.75 -18.97 -6.90
C GLU A 203 1.88 -18.15 -6.27
N TYR A 204 1.53 -17.14 -5.46
CA TYR A 204 2.50 -16.40 -4.65
C TYR A 204 3.29 -17.33 -3.70
N TYR A 205 2.61 -18.23 -2.99
CA TYR A 205 3.26 -19.17 -2.10
C TYR A 205 4.14 -20.20 -2.82
N VAL A 206 3.68 -20.71 -3.96
CA VAL A 206 4.46 -21.63 -4.81
C VAL A 206 5.72 -20.93 -5.32
N LEU A 207 5.59 -19.71 -5.83
CA LEU A 207 6.72 -18.92 -6.32
C LEU A 207 7.74 -18.63 -5.20
N LEU A 208 7.27 -18.29 -4.01
CA LEU A 208 8.13 -18.13 -2.83
C LEU A 208 8.87 -19.42 -2.51
N ALA A 209 8.18 -20.56 -2.48
CA ALA A 209 8.76 -21.86 -2.19
C ALA A 209 9.84 -22.27 -3.21
N GLU A 210 9.60 -22.01 -4.50
CA GLU A 210 10.58 -22.24 -5.57
C GLU A 210 11.85 -21.40 -5.35
N VAL A 211 11.70 -20.11 -5.05
CA VAL A 211 12.83 -19.19 -4.87
C VAL A 211 13.59 -19.45 -3.56
N SER A 212 12.88 -19.75 -2.49
CA SER A 212 13.46 -19.95 -1.15
C SER A 212 13.96 -21.37 -0.90
N GLY A 213 13.53 -22.36 -1.70
CA GLY A 213 13.76 -23.77 -1.44
C GLY A 213 13.03 -24.31 -0.20
N THR A 214 12.06 -23.56 0.34
CA THR A 214 11.24 -24.00 1.48
C THR A 214 9.90 -24.56 1.03
N PRO A 215 9.33 -25.57 1.71
CA PRO A 215 8.02 -26.11 1.33
C PRO A 215 6.92 -25.03 1.36
N ALA A 216 6.03 -25.04 0.36
CA ALA A 216 4.82 -24.23 0.38
C ALA A 216 3.86 -24.72 1.49
N PRO A 217 3.03 -23.83 2.07
CA PRO A 217 1.98 -24.24 2.99
C PRO A 217 1.04 -25.27 2.35
N ARG A 218 0.70 -26.34 3.08
CA ARG A 218 -0.03 -27.51 2.54
C ARG A 218 -1.51 -27.53 2.87
N PHE A 219 -1.94 -26.72 3.82
CA PHE A 219 -3.32 -26.66 4.27
C PHE A 219 -3.96 -25.35 3.84
N GLU A 220 -5.27 -25.38 3.58
CA GLU A 220 -6.06 -24.18 3.34
C GLU A 220 -7.15 -24.08 4.39
N VAL A 221 -7.22 -22.93 5.06
CA VAL A 221 -8.31 -22.62 5.98
C VAL A 221 -9.48 -22.04 5.19
N PRO A 222 -10.69 -22.63 5.26
CA PRO A 222 -11.87 -22.09 4.60
C PRO A 222 -12.15 -20.64 5.04
N GLY A 223 -12.51 -19.77 4.09
CA GLY A 223 -12.72 -18.34 4.36
C GLY A 223 -13.73 -18.04 5.47
N TRP A 224 -14.78 -18.85 5.63
CA TRP A 224 -15.75 -18.69 6.71
C TRP A 224 -15.15 -18.97 8.09
N ALA A 225 -14.25 -19.95 8.20
CA ALA A 225 -13.55 -20.28 9.44
C ALA A 225 -12.54 -19.18 9.80
N ALA A 226 -11.83 -18.68 8.78
CA ALA A 226 -10.94 -17.53 8.93
C ALA A 226 -11.71 -16.28 9.40
N LEU A 227 -12.88 -15.99 8.83
CA LEU A 227 -13.75 -14.89 9.30
C LEU A 227 -14.25 -15.10 10.73
N GLY A 228 -14.55 -16.34 11.12
CA GLY A 228 -14.87 -16.70 12.50
C GLY A 228 -13.72 -16.33 13.45
N TRP A 229 -12.49 -16.72 13.10
CA TRP A 229 -11.28 -16.33 13.83
C TRP A 229 -11.11 -14.81 13.90
N ALA A 230 -11.24 -14.10 12.77
CA ALA A 230 -11.10 -12.65 12.72
C ALA A 230 -12.08 -11.92 13.65
N ARG A 231 -13.32 -12.42 13.76
CA ARG A 231 -14.30 -11.88 14.71
C ARG A 231 -13.86 -12.11 16.14
N LEU A 232 -13.49 -13.34 16.50
CA LEU A 232 -13.05 -13.69 17.86
C LEU A 232 -11.81 -12.91 18.27
N SER A 233 -10.79 -12.86 17.40
CA SER A 233 -9.52 -12.18 17.69
C SER A 233 -9.68 -10.67 17.86
N SER A 234 -10.70 -10.07 17.23
CA SER A 234 -10.98 -8.62 17.36
C SER A 234 -11.50 -8.23 18.75
N PHE A 235 -12.05 -9.17 19.52
CA PHE A 235 -12.55 -8.92 20.89
C PHE A 235 -11.47 -9.06 21.96
N VAL A 236 -10.33 -9.64 21.62
CA VAL A 236 -9.23 -9.82 22.56
C VAL A 236 -8.29 -8.62 22.44
N ALA A 237 -8.31 -7.74 23.43
CA ALA A 237 -7.31 -6.69 23.56
C ALA A 237 -5.95 -7.34 23.77
N THR A 238 -5.10 -7.31 22.74
CA THR A 238 -3.77 -7.90 22.75
C THR A 238 -2.74 -6.79 22.62
N SER A 239 -1.64 -6.89 23.37
CA SER A 239 -0.49 -5.97 23.24
C SER A 239 0.43 -6.36 22.08
N THR A 240 0.16 -7.49 21.43
CA THR A 240 0.92 -8.07 20.31
C THR A 240 -0.02 -8.42 19.16
N PRO A 241 0.45 -8.31 17.90
CA PRO A 241 -0.37 -8.67 16.76
C PRO A 241 -0.73 -10.16 16.78
N PRO A 242 -1.99 -10.54 16.52
CA PRO A 242 -2.38 -11.94 16.40
C PRO A 242 -1.78 -12.59 15.13
N VAL A 243 -1.64 -13.92 15.12
CA VAL A 243 -1.06 -14.71 14.01
C VAL A 243 -1.76 -14.49 12.66
N ALA A 244 -3.06 -14.20 12.70
CA ALA A 244 -3.84 -13.81 11.54
C ALA A 244 -4.71 -12.59 11.94
N PRO A 245 -4.22 -11.36 11.69
CA PRO A 245 -4.97 -10.16 11.99
C PRO A 245 -6.30 -10.08 11.25
N ALA A 246 -7.30 -9.53 11.90
CA ALA A 246 -8.65 -9.48 11.36
C ALA A 246 -8.73 -8.69 10.05
N ASP A 247 -7.93 -7.63 9.89
CA ASP A 247 -7.91 -6.84 8.64
C ASP A 247 -7.21 -7.59 7.50
N LEU A 248 -6.18 -8.42 7.79
CA LEU A 248 -5.58 -9.33 6.79
C LEU A 248 -6.64 -10.30 6.30
N VAL A 249 -7.34 -10.97 7.23
CA VAL A 249 -8.36 -11.96 6.88
C VAL A 249 -9.52 -11.33 6.12
N ARG A 250 -10.04 -10.19 6.60
CA ARG A 250 -11.15 -9.51 5.92
C ARG A 250 -10.74 -9.06 4.52
N THR A 251 -9.52 -8.57 4.34
CA THR A 251 -9.01 -8.18 3.02
C THR A 251 -8.82 -9.38 2.09
N ALA A 252 -8.25 -10.48 2.59
CA ALA A 252 -8.07 -11.71 1.82
C ALA A 252 -9.41 -12.32 1.39
N VAL A 253 -10.41 -12.31 2.27
CA VAL A 253 -11.76 -12.85 2.02
C VAL A 253 -12.63 -11.89 1.20
N ALA A 254 -12.36 -10.58 1.24
CA ALA A 254 -13.09 -9.58 0.45
C ALA A 254 -12.93 -9.81 -1.06
N GLY A 255 -11.87 -10.52 -1.45
CA GLY A 255 -11.68 -11.06 -2.78
C GLY A 255 -10.62 -10.30 -3.58
N THR A 256 -10.70 -10.50 -4.88
CA THR A 256 -9.67 -10.13 -5.84
C THR A 256 -9.51 -8.62 -6.01
N LEU A 257 -8.25 -8.16 -6.11
CA LEU A 257 -7.88 -6.77 -6.40
C LEU A 257 -7.28 -6.68 -7.81
N LEU A 258 -8.11 -6.89 -8.82
CA LEU A 258 -7.73 -6.74 -10.22
C LEU A 258 -8.09 -5.36 -10.73
N PHE A 259 -7.09 -4.68 -11.25
CA PHE A 259 -7.24 -3.38 -11.87
C PHE A 259 -6.47 -3.29 -13.18
N ASP A 260 -6.85 -2.32 -14.00
CA ASP A 260 -6.16 -2.00 -15.24
C ASP A 260 -5.12 -0.88 -15.00
N ALA A 261 -3.86 -1.19 -15.34
CA ALA A 261 -2.74 -0.26 -15.24
C ALA A 261 -2.43 0.45 -16.57
N ALA A 262 -3.32 0.38 -17.58
CA ALA A 262 -3.10 0.99 -18.89
C ALA A 262 -2.74 2.48 -18.81
N LYS A 263 -3.35 3.22 -17.88
CA LYS A 263 -3.09 4.65 -17.70
C LYS A 263 -1.68 4.93 -17.21
N SER A 264 -1.20 4.25 -16.17
CA SER A 264 0.17 4.42 -15.67
C SER A 264 1.22 3.91 -16.68
N LYS A 265 0.92 2.86 -17.44
CA LYS A 265 1.76 2.42 -18.56
C LYS A 265 1.87 3.47 -19.66
N THR A 266 0.79 4.17 -19.97
CA THR A 266 0.75 5.13 -21.08
C THR A 266 1.29 6.50 -20.67
N GLU A 267 0.74 7.09 -19.62
CA GLU A 267 1.05 8.47 -19.20
C GLU A 267 2.36 8.55 -18.41
N LEU A 268 2.59 7.62 -17.48
CA LEU A 268 3.84 7.53 -16.71
C LEU A 268 4.90 6.66 -17.40
N ARG A 269 4.60 6.12 -18.60
CA ARG A 269 5.50 5.26 -19.38
C ARG A 269 6.01 4.04 -18.61
N MET A 270 5.23 3.53 -17.67
CA MET A 270 5.66 2.45 -16.78
C MET A 270 5.85 1.14 -17.55
N SER A 271 6.96 0.47 -17.24
CA SER A 271 7.15 -0.95 -17.51
C SER A 271 7.33 -1.65 -16.16
N TYR A 272 6.60 -2.74 -15.94
CA TYR A 272 6.59 -3.41 -14.64
C TYR A 272 7.51 -4.63 -14.65
N THR A 273 8.41 -4.65 -13.67
CA THR A 273 9.33 -5.73 -13.38
C THR A 273 8.54 -6.98 -12.98
N PRO A 274 8.92 -8.18 -13.48
CA PRO A 274 8.28 -9.43 -13.08
C PRO A 274 8.32 -9.66 -11.57
N VAL A 275 7.21 -10.15 -11.00
CA VAL A 275 7.08 -10.39 -9.55
C VAL A 275 8.11 -11.39 -9.01
N ARG A 276 8.56 -12.34 -9.85
CA ARG A 276 9.63 -13.29 -9.49
C ARG A 276 10.91 -12.57 -9.04
N GLN A 277 11.33 -11.54 -9.78
CA GLN A 277 12.53 -10.78 -9.43
C GLN A 277 12.38 -10.08 -8.07
N ALA A 278 11.21 -9.49 -7.80
CA ALA A 278 10.92 -8.87 -6.51
C ALA A 278 11.06 -9.86 -5.34
N ILE A 279 10.60 -11.09 -5.54
CA ILE A 279 10.67 -12.17 -4.55
C ILE A 279 12.13 -12.66 -4.38
N GLU A 280 12.87 -12.82 -5.46
CA GLU A 280 14.30 -13.18 -5.42
C GLU A 280 15.12 -12.17 -4.62
N GLU A 281 14.94 -10.87 -4.87
CA GLU A 281 15.60 -9.79 -4.14
C GLU A 281 15.22 -9.79 -2.64
N ALA A 282 13.93 -9.97 -2.33
CA ALA A 282 13.44 -10.05 -0.96
C ALA A 282 14.04 -11.24 -0.19
N VAL A 283 14.05 -12.44 -0.80
CA VAL A 283 14.61 -13.65 -0.20
C VAL A 283 16.12 -13.53 0.00
N ALA A 284 16.83 -12.94 -0.97
CA ALA A 284 18.27 -12.70 -0.86
C ALA A 284 18.61 -11.78 0.32
N LEU A 285 17.86 -10.68 0.48
CA LEU A 285 18.04 -9.75 1.60
C LEU A 285 17.85 -10.45 2.96
N ILE A 286 16.74 -11.18 3.13
CA ILE A 286 16.45 -11.86 4.40
C ILE A 286 17.54 -12.89 4.75
N ARG A 287 18.05 -13.63 3.74
CA ARG A 287 19.15 -14.59 3.94
C ARG A 287 20.45 -13.89 4.34
N ALA A 288 20.79 -12.78 3.69
CA ALA A 288 21.99 -12.00 4.01
C ALA A 288 21.94 -11.49 5.46
N GLU A 289 20.80 -10.96 5.88
CA GLU A 289 20.57 -10.42 7.24
C GLU A 289 20.64 -11.52 8.31
N ARG A 290 20.00 -12.67 8.09
CA ARG A 290 20.11 -13.83 8.99
C ARG A 290 21.54 -14.35 9.11
N ALA A 291 22.30 -14.36 8.01
CA ALA A 291 23.70 -14.80 8.01
C ALA A 291 24.62 -13.84 8.78
N GLN A 292 24.28 -12.54 8.85
CA GLN A 292 25.00 -11.57 9.67
C GLN A 292 24.66 -11.73 11.16
N GLN A 293 23.39 -11.96 11.50
CA GLN A 293 22.94 -12.16 12.88
C GLN A 293 23.49 -13.45 13.51
N GLY A 294 23.67 -14.53 12.73
CA GLY A 294 24.27 -15.78 13.22
C GLY A 294 25.80 -15.75 13.36
N LYS A 295 26.47 -14.64 13.02
CA LYS A 295 27.91 -14.42 13.17
C LYS A 295 28.28 -13.57 14.39
N LEU A 296 27.29 -13.05 15.12
CA LEU A 296 27.42 -12.32 16.38
C LEU A 296 27.13 -13.25 17.55
#